data_AF-A0A1R3KW84-F1
#
_entry.id   AF-A0A1R3KW84-F1
#
_cell.length_a   1.000
_cell.length_b   1.000
_cell.length_c   1.000
_cell.angle_alpha   90.00
_cell.angle_beta   90.00
_cell.angle_gamma   90.00
#
_symmetry.space_group_name_H-M   'P 1'
#
loop_
_entity.id
_entity.type
_entity.pdbx_description
1 polymer ?
#
loop_
_entity_poly.entity_id
_entity_poly.type
_entity_poly.pdbx_seq_one_letter_code
_entity_poly.pdbx_strand_id
1 'polypeptide(L)'
;MTPDLPAKDSLLPTTQKFIHLLETQLAITYPTMTIEHSSELHRQPFLKLIVGLIIVLSERHDSDGKTHIQLLDRWLRFGREELPTLFYCQDMVKDMSFLERLYQRGIANNFPPALALANFEEDDQIINVTSPITSVTLKGSDNQLFFIRTPPILRGRISARFSISQEKKYSTEHIIKLLLDSTDMLFENYEEIDCQGPCILNPPARPLQVGILIVNARGALNPHFIKKFKIKTLQYNPDIVIIIETRTSVPHTLPTRRSIIYDSSLFIKSAVFFGGFWLLWNSRKDPSANFTVELYSHSSKINFIMSLTLHSSLYSDLCIVHHFESPPRLCIVSMPQHIAELPLRHHLSDKVQSFIRLIEVQFGVSYEEQALNDASTFTYLLRQWLRLTHQSRRICSSQSRLTTNHDVLRQIYSRGIADLSPPQLSMDQEFGEPTRLFLTDTESRITMAGERREILLITTPPMSKARFSTYFQVNSDNHSTTHQITPRVQSPNQRMQEGQMRIMVINAEGAAHPYLMDAFSHHCTNFHPHLVVITETRMQENSGRDARSSMGFPISTYISPIGYFGGQWWLWNSIDFLTQLDVRTNYSLDVDIHINI
;
A
#
# COMPACT_ATOMS: atom_id res chain seq x y z
N MET A 1 -34.36 -36.46 6.48
CA MET A 1 -34.35 -37.03 5.11
C MET A 1 -33.59 -36.09 4.19
N THR A 2 -32.67 -36.60 3.39
CA THR A 2 -32.03 -35.83 2.32
C THR A 2 -33.07 -35.58 1.21
N PRO A 3 -33.26 -34.33 0.76
CA PRO A 3 -34.18 -34.05 -0.33
C PRO A 3 -33.74 -34.81 -1.58
N ASP A 4 -34.69 -35.44 -2.28
CA ASP A 4 -34.46 -36.10 -3.58
C ASP A 4 -34.18 -35.06 -4.68
N LEU A 5 -32.92 -34.71 -4.86
CA LEU A 5 -32.46 -33.68 -5.77
C LEU A 5 -31.94 -34.32 -7.07
N PRO A 6 -32.26 -33.74 -8.25
CA PRO A 6 -31.81 -34.28 -9.54
C PRO A 6 -30.28 -34.25 -9.64
N ALA A 7 -29.72 -35.18 -10.43
CA ALA A 7 -28.29 -35.22 -10.71
C ALA A 7 -27.82 -33.93 -11.40
N LYS A 8 -26.61 -33.46 -11.08
CA LYS A 8 -26.06 -32.19 -11.60
C LYS A 8 -26.06 -32.14 -13.13
N ASP A 9 -25.71 -33.24 -13.77
CA ASP A 9 -25.59 -33.33 -15.24
C ASP A 9 -26.96 -33.27 -15.95
N SER A 10 -28.06 -33.54 -15.24
CA SER A 10 -29.43 -33.39 -15.78
C SER A 10 -29.99 -31.97 -15.67
N LEU A 11 -29.28 -31.05 -14.99
CA LEU A 11 -29.71 -29.68 -14.80
C LEU A 11 -29.38 -28.80 -16.02
N LEU A 12 -30.07 -27.67 -16.16
CA LEU A 12 -29.74 -26.68 -17.19
C LEU A 12 -28.31 -26.15 -17.01
N PRO A 13 -27.57 -25.84 -18.09
CA PRO A 13 -26.21 -25.32 -17.99
C PRO A 13 -26.07 -24.08 -17.09
N THR A 14 -27.05 -23.18 -17.10
CA THR A 14 -27.06 -22.01 -16.20
C THR A 14 -27.14 -22.42 -14.74
N THR A 15 -28.02 -23.38 -14.39
CA THR A 15 -28.14 -23.90 -13.03
C THR A 15 -26.83 -24.54 -12.56
N GLN A 16 -26.20 -25.33 -13.44
CA GLN A 16 -24.90 -25.96 -13.16
C GLN A 16 -23.82 -24.92 -12.83
N LYS A 17 -23.82 -23.76 -13.50
CA LYS A 17 -22.88 -22.65 -13.22
C LYS A 17 -23.12 -22.02 -11.86
N PHE A 18 -24.37 -21.78 -11.45
CA PHE A 18 -24.68 -21.29 -10.10
C PHE A 18 -24.27 -22.29 -9.03
N ILE A 19 -24.59 -23.57 -9.23
CA ILE A 19 -24.17 -24.65 -8.33
C ILE A 19 -22.65 -24.67 -8.22
N HIS A 20 -21.92 -24.62 -9.34
CA HIS A 20 -20.47 -24.65 -9.34
C HIS A 20 -19.84 -23.45 -8.63
N LEU A 21 -20.40 -22.24 -8.83
CA LEU A 21 -19.98 -21.04 -8.09
C LEU A 21 -20.16 -21.24 -6.58
N LEU A 22 -21.30 -21.77 -6.15
CA LEU A 22 -21.61 -22.01 -4.73
C LEU A 22 -20.73 -23.13 -4.13
N GLU A 23 -20.57 -24.26 -4.82
CA GLU A 23 -19.65 -25.35 -4.44
C GLU A 23 -18.24 -24.81 -4.20
N THR A 24 -17.77 -23.94 -5.10
CA THR A 24 -16.44 -23.33 -5.01
C THR A 24 -16.32 -22.38 -3.82
N GLN A 25 -17.27 -21.45 -3.65
CA GLN A 25 -17.19 -20.43 -2.62
C GLN A 25 -17.41 -20.98 -1.20
N LEU A 26 -18.22 -22.04 -1.08
CA LEU A 26 -18.56 -22.68 0.18
C LEU A 26 -17.72 -23.92 0.48
N ALA A 27 -16.95 -24.43 -0.48
CA ALA A 27 -16.24 -25.72 -0.38
C ALA A 27 -17.19 -26.88 -0.01
N ILE A 28 -18.31 -26.98 -0.72
CA ILE A 28 -19.33 -28.03 -0.56
C ILE A 28 -19.58 -28.74 -1.90
N THR A 29 -20.31 -29.87 -1.88
CA THR A 29 -20.63 -30.65 -3.07
C THR A 29 -22.13 -30.86 -3.21
N TYR A 30 -22.67 -30.53 -4.39
CA TYR A 30 -24.04 -30.81 -4.78
C TYR A 30 -24.22 -32.28 -5.17
N PRO A 31 -25.32 -32.95 -4.82
CA PRO A 31 -26.42 -32.48 -3.96
C PRO A 31 -26.24 -32.85 -2.47
N THR A 32 -25.11 -33.47 -2.11
CA THR A 32 -24.95 -34.20 -0.84
C THR A 32 -24.66 -33.32 0.37
N MET A 33 -24.06 -32.15 0.18
CA MET A 33 -23.69 -31.23 1.26
C MET A 33 -24.55 -29.97 1.24
N THR A 34 -24.97 -29.52 2.42
CA THR A 34 -25.72 -28.26 2.62
C THR A 34 -24.81 -27.12 3.08
N ILE A 35 -25.36 -25.93 3.27
CA ILE A 35 -24.60 -24.78 3.78
C ILE A 35 -23.98 -25.02 5.18
N GLU A 36 -24.62 -25.84 6.00
CA GLU A 36 -24.14 -26.24 7.34
C GLU A 36 -22.85 -27.07 7.29
N HIS A 37 -22.48 -27.62 6.13
CA HIS A 37 -21.25 -28.38 5.95
C HIS A 37 -20.08 -27.50 5.48
N SER A 38 -20.32 -26.20 5.20
CA SER A 38 -19.33 -25.30 4.60
C SER A 38 -18.30 -24.83 5.61
N SER A 39 -17.06 -25.32 5.54
CA SER A 39 -15.97 -24.80 6.38
C SER A 39 -15.67 -23.32 6.11
N GLU A 40 -15.87 -22.87 4.86
CA GLU A 40 -15.67 -21.48 4.47
C GLU A 40 -16.67 -20.55 5.15
N LEU A 41 -17.94 -20.95 5.24
CA LEU A 41 -18.95 -20.17 5.94
C LEU A 41 -18.67 -20.06 7.43
N HIS A 42 -18.24 -21.15 8.09
CA HIS A 42 -17.87 -21.11 9.51
C HIS A 42 -16.72 -20.13 9.78
N ARG A 43 -15.76 -20.04 8.86
CA ARG A 43 -14.64 -19.08 8.95
C ARG A 43 -15.10 -17.65 8.65
N GLN A 44 -16.06 -17.48 7.74
CA GLN A 44 -16.52 -16.19 7.27
C GLN A 44 -18.05 -16.14 7.21
N PRO A 45 -18.73 -15.85 8.33
CA PRO A 45 -20.20 -15.85 8.41
C PRO A 45 -20.88 -14.93 7.38
N PHE A 46 -20.19 -13.87 6.95
CA PHE A 46 -20.65 -12.95 5.91
C PHE A 46 -20.93 -13.63 4.56
N LEU A 47 -20.32 -14.79 4.28
CA LEU A 47 -20.63 -15.58 3.09
C LEU A 47 -22.11 -15.95 2.99
N LYS A 48 -22.83 -16.06 4.12
CA LYS A 48 -24.28 -16.33 4.12
C LYS A 48 -25.04 -15.27 3.32
N LEU A 49 -24.68 -13.99 3.49
CA LEU A 49 -25.29 -12.88 2.76
C LEU A 49 -24.97 -12.94 1.26
N ILE A 50 -23.74 -13.30 0.90
CA ILE A 50 -23.33 -13.46 -0.50
C ILE A 50 -24.11 -14.61 -1.15
N VAL A 51 -24.29 -15.74 -0.45
CA VAL A 51 -25.08 -16.87 -0.93
C VAL A 51 -26.54 -16.46 -1.15
N GLY A 52 -27.15 -15.76 -0.18
CA GLY A 52 -28.50 -15.21 -0.32
C GLY A 52 -28.63 -14.31 -1.54
N LEU A 53 -27.65 -13.42 -1.77
CA LEU A 53 -27.59 -12.58 -2.97
C LEU A 53 -27.52 -13.41 -4.25
N ILE A 54 -26.65 -14.42 -4.32
CA ILE A 54 -26.51 -15.29 -5.50
C ILE A 54 -27.83 -16.02 -5.80
N ILE A 55 -28.49 -16.56 -4.78
CA ILE A 55 -29.78 -17.25 -4.92
C ILE A 55 -30.84 -16.29 -5.48
N VAL A 56 -30.98 -15.09 -4.92
CA VAL A 56 -31.95 -14.09 -5.39
C VAL A 56 -31.65 -13.60 -6.80
N LEU A 57 -30.37 -13.37 -7.14
CA LEU A 57 -29.98 -12.97 -8.49
C LEU A 57 -30.18 -14.08 -9.53
N SER A 58 -30.14 -15.35 -9.14
CA SER A 58 -30.40 -16.48 -10.03
C SER A 58 -31.83 -16.48 -10.58
N GLU A 59 -32.79 -15.89 -9.86
CA GLU A 59 -34.19 -15.77 -10.29
C GLU A 59 -34.33 -14.87 -11.54
N ARG A 60 -33.42 -13.91 -11.71
CA ARG A 60 -33.48 -12.92 -12.80
C ARG A 60 -32.56 -13.22 -13.97
N HIS A 61 -31.83 -14.33 -13.92
CA HIS A 61 -30.80 -14.62 -14.91
C HIS A 61 -31.39 -15.12 -16.23
N ASP A 62 -32.45 -15.92 -16.20
CA ASP A 62 -33.15 -16.43 -17.38
C ASP A 62 -34.64 -16.73 -17.08
N SER A 63 -35.37 -17.26 -18.06
CA SER A 63 -36.80 -17.59 -17.96
C SER A 63 -37.11 -18.65 -16.89
N ASP A 64 -36.12 -19.47 -16.50
CA ASP A 64 -36.27 -20.57 -15.54
C ASP A 64 -35.82 -20.18 -14.12
N GLY A 65 -35.62 -18.88 -13.86
CA GLY A 65 -35.12 -18.39 -12.58
C GLY A 65 -35.91 -18.84 -11.34
N LYS A 66 -37.24 -19.03 -11.46
CA LYS A 66 -38.07 -19.59 -10.37
C LYS A 66 -37.68 -21.03 -10.01
N THR A 67 -37.28 -21.82 -11.01
CA THR A 67 -36.80 -23.19 -10.81
C THR A 67 -35.43 -23.16 -10.15
N HIS A 68 -34.55 -22.23 -10.54
CA HIS A 68 -33.23 -22.05 -9.92
C HIS A 68 -33.32 -21.76 -8.42
N ILE A 69 -34.09 -20.74 -8.04
CA ILE A 69 -34.22 -20.35 -6.63
C ILE A 69 -34.79 -21.49 -5.79
N GLN A 70 -35.79 -22.23 -6.28
CA GLN A 70 -36.37 -23.37 -5.56
C GLN A 70 -35.36 -24.51 -5.39
N LEU A 71 -34.60 -24.84 -6.43
CA LEU A 71 -33.58 -25.88 -6.37
C LEU A 71 -32.47 -25.50 -5.39
N LEU A 72 -31.92 -24.28 -5.52
CA LEU A 72 -30.81 -23.81 -4.69
C LEU A 72 -31.22 -23.65 -3.22
N ASP A 73 -32.41 -23.11 -2.94
CA ASP A 73 -32.96 -23.00 -1.59
C ASP A 73 -33.16 -24.38 -0.95
N ARG A 74 -33.75 -25.33 -1.69
CA ARG A 74 -33.96 -26.71 -1.23
C ARG A 74 -32.66 -27.46 -0.98
N TRP A 75 -31.65 -27.26 -1.82
CA TRP A 75 -30.34 -27.87 -1.66
C TRP A 75 -29.58 -27.29 -0.46
N LEU A 76 -29.46 -25.97 -0.39
CA LEU A 76 -28.67 -25.31 0.65
C LEU A 76 -29.40 -25.27 1.99
N ARG A 77 -30.72 -25.50 2.01
CA ARG A 77 -31.60 -25.31 3.17
C ARG A 77 -31.47 -23.90 3.75
N PHE A 78 -31.42 -22.92 2.85
CA PHE A 78 -31.23 -21.53 3.24
C PHE A 78 -32.48 -20.99 3.95
N GLY A 79 -33.66 -21.34 3.45
CA GLY A 79 -34.93 -20.92 4.03
C GLY A 79 -35.41 -19.62 3.40
N ARG A 80 -36.66 -19.59 2.93
CA ARG A 80 -37.25 -18.44 2.24
C ARG A 80 -37.26 -17.16 3.07
N GLU A 81 -37.38 -17.28 4.40
CA GLU A 81 -37.39 -16.13 5.32
C GLU A 81 -36.01 -15.51 5.52
N GLU A 82 -34.94 -16.27 5.28
CA GLU A 82 -33.56 -15.77 5.40
C GLU A 82 -33.07 -15.09 4.10
N LEU A 83 -33.76 -15.31 2.97
CA LEU A 83 -33.36 -14.73 1.70
C LEU A 83 -33.53 -13.20 1.72
N PRO A 84 -32.49 -12.44 1.32
CA PRO A 84 -32.59 -11.00 1.27
C PRO A 84 -33.64 -10.58 0.25
N THR A 85 -34.43 -9.56 0.56
CA THR A 85 -35.34 -8.96 -0.43
C THR A 85 -34.53 -8.35 -1.56
N LEU A 86 -35.13 -8.21 -2.74
CA LEU A 86 -34.46 -7.56 -3.88
C LEU A 86 -34.01 -6.13 -3.54
N PHE A 87 -34.83 -5.38 -2.82
CA PHE A 87 -34.49 -4.03 -2.36
C PHE A 87 -33.24 -4.05 -1.48
N TYR A 88 -33.16 -4.99 -0.53
CA TYR A 88 -31.98 -5.16 0.30
C TYR A 88 -30.75 -5.58 -0.52
N CYS A 89 -30.91 -6.45 -1.51
CA CYS A 89 -29.83 -6.80 -2.44
C CYS A 89 -29.27 -5.58 -3.18
N GLN A 90 -30.13 -4.64 -3.59
CA GLN A 90 -29.72 -3.39 -4.23
C GLN A 90 -28.87 -2.53 -3.29
N ASP A 91 -29.21 -2.49 -2.00
CA ASP A 91 -28.43 -1.75 -1.01
C ASP A 91 -27.11 -2.45 -0.67
N MET A 92 -27.09 -3.78 -0.65
CA MET A 92 -25.85 -4.57 -0.49
C MET A 92 -24.84 -4.25 -1.60
N VAL A 93 -25.28 -4.17 -2.87
CA VAL A 93 -24.37 -3.85 -3.98
C VAL A 93 -24.01 -2.37 -4.09
N LYS A 94 -24.59 -1.49 -3.25
CA LYS A 94 -24.13 -0.10 -3.07
C LYS A 94 -23.10 0.02 -1.95
N ASP A 95 -23.05 -0.95 -1.03
CA ASP A 95 -22.05 -0.97 0.04
C ASP A 95 -20.67 -1.35 -0.52
N MET A 96 -19.73 -0.42 -0.44
CA MET A 96 -18.36 -0.60 -0.92
C MET A 96 -17.64 -1.78 -0.25
N SER A 97 -17.89 -2.02 1.04
CA SER A 97 -17.27 -3.14 1.76
C SER A 97 -17.85 -4.48 1.32
N PHE A 98 -19.14 -4.52 0.98
CA PHE A 98 -19.78 -5.70 0.42
C PHE A 98 -19.27 -6.01 -0.99
N LEU A 99 -19.18 -4.99 -1.85
CA LEU A 99 -18.58 -5.11 -3.18
C LEU A 99 -17.14 -5.61 -3.09
N GLU A 100 -16.31 -5.02 -2.22
CA GLU A 100 -14.92 -5.44 -2.04
C GLU A 100 -14.82 -6.94 -1.76
N ARG A 101 -15.70 -7.49 -0.91
CA ARG A 101 -15.75 -8.94 -0.65
C ARG A 101 -16.16 -9.76 -1.87
N LEU A 102 -17.13 -9.30 -2.67
CA LEU A 102 -17.51 -9.98 -3.91
C LEU A 102 -16.32 -10.07 -4.89
N TYR A 103 -15.62 -8.95 -5.10
CA TYR A 103 -14.49 -8.90 -6.03
C TYR A 103 -13.26 -9.65 -5.51
N GLN A 104 -12.93 -9.54 -4.22
CA GLN A 104 -11.83 -10.28 -3.59
C GLN A 104 -11.99 -11.80 -3.73
N ARG A 105 -13.25 -12.30 -3.77
CA ARG A 105 -13.58 -13.72 -3.95
C ARG A 105 -13.83 -14.12 -5.40
N GLY A 106 -13.73 -13.19 -6.34
CA GLY A 106 -13.96 -13.44 -7.76
C GLY A 106 -15.40 -13.72 -8.15
N ILE A 107 -16.35 -13.32 -7.30
CA ILE A 107 -17.78 -13.52 -7.51
C ILE A 107 -18.34 -12.48 -8.49
N ALA A 108 -17.70 -11.30 -8.58
CA ALA A 108 -18.02 -10.26 -9.54
C ALA A 108 -16.81 -9.94 -10.44
N ASN A 109 -17.04 -9.58 -11.71
CA ASN A 109 -15.97 -9.31 -12.68
C ASN A 109 -15.98 -7.91 -13.33
N ASN A 110 -17.13 -7.26 -13.44
CA ASN A 110 -17.32 -5.99 -14.16
C ASN A 110 -17.98 -4.97 -13.25
N PHE A 111 -17.91 -3.68 -13.60
CA PHE A 111 -18.70 -2.64 -12.93
C PHE A 111 -19.74 -2.06 -13.90
N PRO A 112 -21.04 -1.99 -13.54
CA PRO A 112 -21.69 -2.51 -12.33
C PRO A 112 -21.47 -4.02 -12.09
N PRO A 113 -21.48 -4.50 -10.83
CA PRO A 113 -21.15 -5.88 -10.47
C PRO A 113 -22.04 -6.88 -11.22
N ALA A 114 -21.40 -7.73 -12.02
CA ALA A 114 -22.04 -8.87 -12.67
C ALA A 114 -21.47 -10.18 -12.11
N LEU A 115 -22.35 -11.13 -11.79
CA LEU A 115 -21.93 -12.44 -11.27
C LEU A 115 -21.03 -13.16 -12.28
N ALA A 116 -19.90 -13.63 -11.78
CA ALA A 116 -18.88 -14.29 -12.55
C ALA A 116 -19.18 -15.79 -12.71
N LEU A 117 -20.21 -16.13 -13.49
CA LEU A 117 -20.64 -17.51 -13.76
C LEU A 117 -19.77 -18.24 -14.80
N ALA A 118 -18.54 -17.79 -15.01
CA ALA A 118 -17.64 -18.42 -15.97
C ALA A 118 -17.22 -19.79 -15.46
N ASN A 119 -17.18 -20.78 -16.36
CA ASN A 119 -16.55 -22.06 -16.08
C ASN A 119 -15.07 -21.79 -15.79
N PHE A 120 -14.52 -22.42 -14.75
CA PHE A 120 -13.09 -22.42 -14.52
C PHE A 120 -12.43 -23.46 -15.45
N GLU A 121 -12.59 -23.27 -16.75
CA GLU A 121 -11.82 -24.05 -17.72
C GLU A 121 -10.34 -23.72 -17.52
N GLU A 122 -9.53 -24.76 -17.40
CA GLU A 122 -8.09 -24.63 -17.22
C GLU A 122 -7.46 -24.35 -18.59
N ASP A 123 -7.26 -23.08 -18.90
CA ASP A 123 -6.37 -22.67 -20.00
C ASP A 123 -4.97 -22.44 -19.42
N ASP A 124 -4.24 -23.55 -19.30
CA ASP A 124 -2.85 -23.58 -18.87
C ASP A 124 -1.95 -23.58 -20.10
N GLN A 125 -1.22 -22.50 -20.31
CA GLN A 125 -0.34 -22.33 -21.46
C GLN A 125 1.12 -22.39 -21.04
N ILE A 126 1.92 -23.21 -21.73
CA ILE A 126 3.38 -23.25 -21.53
C ILE A 126 4.04 -22.52 -22.69
N ILE A 127 4.82 -21.48 -22.38
CA ILE A 127 5.54 -20.68 -23.37
C ILE A 127 7.03 -20.92 -23.19
N ASN A 128 7.69 -21.48 -24.21
CA ASN A 128 9.15 -21.50 -24.27
C ASN A 128 9.61 -20.25 -25.02
N VAL A 129 10.33 -19.36 -24.36
CA VAL A 129 10.75 -18.10 -24.95
C VAL A 129 11.86 -18.35 -25.97
N THR A 130 11.62 -17.95 -27.22
CA THR A 130 12.60 -18.02 -28.31
C THR A 130 13.03 -16.65 -28.82
N SER A 131 12.28 -15.60 -28.47
CA SER A 131 12.53 -14.20 -28.86
C SER A 131 13.04 -13.41 -27.66
N PRO A 132 13.95 -12.43 -27.85
CA PRO A 132 14.39 -11.53 -26.80
C PRO A 132 13.22 -10.79 -26.13
N ILE A 133 12.15 -10.52 -26.87
CA ILE A 133 10.94 -9.87 -26.35
C ILE A 133 9.78 -10.84 -26.47
N THR A 134 9.13 -11.13 -25.34
CA THR A 134 7.90 -11.93 -25.26
C THR A 134 6.83 -11.13 -24.54
N SER A 135 5.62 -11.06 -25.09
CA SER A 135 4.49 -10.36 -24.48
C SER A 135 3.34 -11.32 -24.24
N VAL A 136 2.75 -11.26 -23.05
CA VAL A 136 1.55 -12.01 -22.67
C VAL A 136 0.45 -11.03 -22.32
N THR A 137 -0.70 -11.17 -22.97
CA THR A 137 -1.88 -10.34 -22.70
C THR A 137 -2.91 -11.17 -21.96
N LEU A 138 -3.34 -10.68 -20.80
CA LEU A 138 -4.34 -11.32 -19.95
C LEU A 138 -5.56 -10.40 -19.81
N LYS A 139 -6.75 -10.94 -20.01
CA LYS A 139 -7.99 -10.22 -19.69
C LYS A 139 -8.37 -10.50 -18.25
N GLY A 140 -8.74 -9.48 -17.50
CA GLY A 140 -9.05 -9.65 -16.08
C GLY A 140 -10.32 -10.45 -15.78
N SER A 141 -11.17 -10.67 -16.78
CA SER A 141 -12.33 -11.58 -16.70
C SER A 141 -11.96 -13.05 -16.87
N ASP A 142 -10.77 -13.38 -17.38
CA ASP A 142 -10.45 -14.70 -17.90
C ASP A 142 -9.58 -15.47 -16.91
N ASN A 143 -9.79 -16.78 -16.78
CA ASN A 143 -9.05 -17.64 -15.86
C ASN A 143 -7.77 -18.18 -16.52
N GLN A 144 -6.86 -17.29 -16.90
CA GLN A 144 -5.66 -17.64 -17.66
C GLN A 144 -4.46 -17.89 -16.74
N LEU A 145 -3.66 -18.90 -17.11
CA LEU A 145 -2.40 -19.22 -16.47
C LEU A 145 -1.33 -19.46 -17.53
N PHE A 146 -0.19 -18.81 -17.38
CA PHE A 146 0.96 -18.99 -18.27
C PHE A 146 2.17 -19.44 -17.45
N PHE A 147 2.80 -20.53 -17.86
CA PHE A 147 4.12 -20.90 -17.38
C PHE A 147 5.15 -20.66 -18.47
N ILE A 148 6.03 -19.70 -18.22
CA ILE A 148 7.04 -19.23 -19.17
C ILE A 148 8.39 -19.80 -18.78
N ARG A 149 9.07 -20.43 -19.74
CA ARG A 149 10.45 -20.91 -19.61
C ARG A 149 11.36 -20.04 -20.45
N THR A 150 12.30 -19.36 -19.82
CA THR A 150 13.32 -18.59 -20.54
C THR A 150 14.41 -19.52 -21.11
N PRO A 151 15.16 -19.10 -22.14
CA PRO A 151 16.50 -19.65 -22.35
C PRO A 151 17.40 -19.30 -21.14
N PRO A 152 18.62 -19.85 -21.05
CA PRO A 152 19.61 -19.38 -20.10
C PRO A 152 19.91 -17.88 -20.31
N ILE A 153 19.67 -17.07 -19.28
CA ILE A 153 19.84 -15.61 -19.34
C ILE A 153 20.73 -15.12 -18.19
N LEU A 154 21.42 -14.00 -18.42
CA LEU A 154 22.16 -13.26 -17.39
C LEU A 154 21.33 -12.12 -16.81
N ARG A 155 20.51 -11.49 -17.63
CA ARG A 155 19.64 -10.38 -17.24
C ARG A 155 18.28 -10.52 -17.90
N GLY A 156 17.26 -10.02 -17.22
CA GLY A 156 15.91 -9.93 -17.77
C GLY A 156 15.21 -8.67 -17.26
N ARG A 157 14.21 -8.20 -18.00
CA ARG A 157 13.32 -7.11 -17.58
C ARG A 157 11.87 -7.54 -17.74
N ILE A 158 11.07 -7.36 -16.70
CA ILE A 158 9.65 -7.69 -16.68
C ILE A 158 8.88 -6.38 -16.65
N SER A 159 8.28 -5.97 -17.76
CA SER A 159 7.35 -4.84 -17.79
C SER A 159 5.92 -5.36 -17.65
N ALA A 160 5.10 -4.81 -16.76
CA ALA A 160 3.66 -5.10 -16.73
C ALA A 160 2.86 -3.83 -16.92
N ARG A 161 1.91 -3.83 -17.85
CA ARG A 161 0.98 -2.73 -18.09
C ARG A 161 -0.43 -3.13 -17.71
N PHE A 162 -1.10 -2.30 -16.91
CA PHE A 162 -2.51 -2.45 -16.57
C PHE A 162 -3.36 -1.36 -17.22
N SER A 163 -4.50 -1.75 -17.81
CA SER A 163 -5.49 -0.84 -18.38
C SER A 163 -6.91 -1.21 -17.94
N ILE A 164 -7.74 -0.19 -17.70
CA ILE A 164 -9.18 -0.33 -17.44
C ILE A 164 -9.95 0.37 -18.56
N SER A 165 -10.81 -0.36 -19.27
CA SER A 165 -11.65 0.19 -20.34
C SER A 165 -13.06 0.48 -19.83
N GLN A 166 -13.41 1.76 -19.69
CA GLN A 166 -14.77 2.16 -19.30
C GLN A 166 -15.82 1.77 -20.35
N GLU A 167 -15.48 1.91 -21.64
CA GLU A 167 -16.34 1.54 -22.78
C GLU A 167 -16.75 0.07 -22.75
N LYS A 168 -15.85 -0.79 -22.28
CA LYS A 168 -16.08 -2.24 -22.13
C LYS A 168 -16.55 -2.61 -20.72
N LYS A 169 -17.37 -1.77 -20.09
CA LYS A 169 -17.95 -1.99 -18.74
C LYS A 169 -16.88 -2.22 -17.67
N TYR A 170 -15.83 -1.40 -17.70
CA TYR A 170 -14.67 -1.48 -16.81
C TYR A 170 -13.92 -2.82 -16.91
N SER A 171 -13.89 -3.43 -18.11
CA SER A 171 -13.04 -4.60 -18.34
C SER A 171 -11.57 -4.22 -18.16
N THR A 172 -10.81 -5.09 -17.53
CA THR A 172 -9.38 -4.90 -17.34
C THR A 172 -8.55 -5.75 -18.31
N GLU A 173 -7.44 -5.19 -18.75
CA GLU A 173 -6.45 -5.86 -19.58
C GLU A 173 -5.06 -5.65 -18.98
N HIS A 174 -4.26 -6.70 -19.00
CA HIS A 174 -2.91 -6.73 -18.45
C HIS A 174 -1.97 -7.21 -19.54
N ILE A 175 -0.89 -6.47 -19.78
CA ILE A 175 0.13 -6.84 -20.76
C ILE A 175 1.44 -7.00 -20.01
N ILE A 176 1.96 -8.22 -19.91
CA ILE A 176 3.24 -8.53 -19.29
C ILE A 176 4.25 -8.80 -20.39
N LYS A 177 5.27 -7.96 -20.49
CA LYS A 177 6.38 -8.06 -21.42
C LYS A 177 7.63 -8.52 -20.69
N LEU A 178 8.26 -9.55 -21.21
CA LEU A 178 9.58 -10.03 -20.82
C LEU A 178 10.58 -9.59 -21.88
N LEU A 179 11.62 -8.87 -21.46
CA LEU A 179 12.76 -8.52 -22.29
C LEU A 179 13.97 -9.27 -21.72
N LEU A 180 14.53 -10.18 -22.50
CA LEU A 180 15.60 -11.07 -22.07
C LEU A 180 16.91 -10.65 -22.71
N ASP A 181 17.98 -10.67 -21.92
CA ASP A 181 19.33 -10.45 -22.42
C ASP A 181 19.84 -11.73 -23.09
N SER A 182 19.53 -11.90 -24.38
CA SER A 182 20.19 -12.90 -25.21
C SER A 182 21.43 -12.26 -25.84
N THR A 183 22.49 -12.15 -25.05
CA THR A 183 23.91 -11.92 -25.39
C THR A 183 24.35 -10.74 -26.26
N ASP A 184 23.49 -9.91 -26.84
CA ASP A 184 23.91 -8.74 -27.67
C ASP A 184 23.01 -7.50 -27.54
N MET A 185 22.03 -7.49 -26.63
CA MET A 185 21.16 -6.32 -26.42
C MET A 185 21.68 -5.49 -25.25
N LEU A 186 22.35 -4.39 -25.56
CA LEU A 186 22.68 -3.34 -24.59
C LEU A 186 21.36 -2.78 -24.04
N PHE A 187 20.98 -3.17 -22.83
CA PHE A 187 20.02 -2.39 -22.06
C PHE A 187 20.65 -1.01 -21.87
N GLU A 188 19.95 0.06 -22.26
CA GLU A 188 20.39 1.42 -21.91
C GLU A 188 20.66 1.43 -20.41
N ASN A 189 21.93 1.65 -20.05
CA ASN A 189 22.45 1.61 -18.68
C ASN A 189 21.75 2.70 -17.85
N TYR A 190 20.57 2.39 -17.32
CA TYR A 190 19.99 3.12 -16.21
C TYR A 190 20.78 2.71 -14.98
N GLU A 191 21.85 3.46 -14.72
CA GLU A 191 22.72 3.34 -13.54
C GLU A 191 23.28 1.93 -13.35
N GLU A 192 24.30 1.59 -14.13
CA GLU A 192 25.37 0.77 -13.56
C GLU A 192 25.87 1.53 -12.32
N ILE A 193 25.34 1.16 -11.14
CA ILE A 193 25.99 1.50 -9.88
C ILE A 193 27.41 0.96 -10.07
N ASP A 194 28.35 1.90 -10.14
CA ASP A 194 29.75 1.67 -10.51
C ASP A 194 30.44 0.90 -9.37
N CYS A 195 30.05 -0.36 -9.20
CA CYS A 195 30.73 -1.36 -8.37
C CYS A 195 32.01 -1.80 -9.10
N GLN A 196 32.81 -0.86 -9.59
CA GLN A 196 34.14 -1.12 -10.17
C GLN A 196 35.26 -1.14 -9.12
N GLY A 197 34.90 -1.30 -7.85
CA GLY A 197 35.84 -1.87 -6.88
C GLY A 197 36.08 -3.35 -7.22
N PRO A 198 37.32 -3.86 -7.23
CA PRO A 198 37.60 -5.27 -7.46
C PRO A 198 37.06 -6.11 -6.29
N CYS A 199 35.77 -6.44 -6.34
CA CYS A 199 35.18 -7.46 -5.49
C CYS A 199 35.63 -8.83 -6.03
N ILE A 200 36.79 -9.29 -5.55
CA ILE A 200 37.40 -10.62 -5.81
C ILE A 200 36.44 -11.78 -5.43
N LEU A 201 35.27 -11.49 -4.85
CA LEU A 201 34.32 -12.46 -4.32
C LEU A 201 33.04 -12.67 -5.15
N ASN A 202 32.85 -11.99 -6.29
CA ASN A 202 31.69 -12.26 -7.16
C ASN A 202 32.11 -13.24 -8.27
N PRO A 203 31.81 -14.55 -8.16
CA PRO A 203 32.03 -15.47 -9.28
C PRO A 203 31.23 -14.97 -10.51
N PRO A 204 31.75 -15.19 -11.73
CA PRO A 204 31.06 -14.78 -12.94
C PRO A 204 29.66 -15.39 -12.97
N ALA A 205 28.64 -14.53 -13.10
CA ALA A 205 27.25 -14.92 -13.17
C ALA A 205 27.07 -15.95 -14.30
N ARG A 206 26.56 -17.13 -13.97
CA ARG A 206 26.25 -18.15 -14.98
C ARG A 206 24.87 -17.87 -15.55
N PRO A 207 24.66 -17.96 -16.88
CA PRO A 207 23.32 -17.89 -17.45
C PRO A 207 22.46 -19.02 -16.88
N LEU A 208 21.27 -18.70 -16.39
CA LEU A 208 20.32 -19.68 -15.85
C LEU A 208 18.99 -19.60 -16.59
N GLN A 209 18.39 -20.76 -16.79
CA GLN A 209 17.00 -20.84 -17.21
C GLN A 209 16.11 -20.48 -16.03
N VAL A 210 15.13 -19.59 -16.26
CA VAL A 210 14.23 -19.08 -15.24
C VAL A 210 12.80 -19.49 -15.60
N GLY A 211 12.09 -20.09 -14.63
CA GLY A 211 10.67 -20.40 -14.73
C GLY A 211 9.83 -19.26 -14.17
N ILE A 212 8.95 -18.67 -14.98
CA ILE A 212 8.05 -17.59 -14.56
C ILE A 212 6.60 -18.08 -14.66
N LEU A 213 5.87 -18.05 -13.56
CA LEU A 213 4.44 -18.39 -13.54
C LEU A 213 3.61 -17.11 -13.45
N ILE A 214 2.74 -16.88 -14.43
CA ILE A 214 1.80 -15.77 -14.46
C ILE A 214 0.39 -16.33 -14.23
N VAL A 215 -0.32 -15.80 -13.23
CA VAL A 215 -1.66 -16.25 -12.87
C VAL A 215 -2.61 -15.07 -12.73
N ASN A 216 -3.74 -15.14 -13.43
CA ASN A 216 -4.87 -14.25 -13.13
C ASN A 216 -5.67 -14.79 -11.94
N ALA A 217 -5.61 -14.11 -10.79
CA ALA A 217 -6.29 -14.57 -9.57
C ALA A 217 -7.79 -14.36 -9.63
N ARG A 218 -8.27 -13.35 -10.36
CA ARG A 218 -9.67 -12.89 -10.35
C ARG A 218 -10.22 -12.77 -8.92
N GLY A 219 -9.45 -12.20 -8.01
CA GLY A 219 -9.73 -12.19 -6.58
C GLY A 219 -8.90 -13.21 -5.82
N ALA A 220 -7.90 -12.73 -5.08
CA ALA A 220 -6.95 -13.59 -4.39
C ALA A 220 -7.54 -14.39 -3.21
N LEU A 221 -8.77 -14.08 -2.79
CA LEU A 221 -9.52 -14.85 -1.78
C LEU A 221 -10.46 -15.88 -2.40
N ASN A 222 -10.46 -16.04 -3.72
CA ASN A 222 -11.20 -17.09 -4.38
C ASN A 222 -10.63 -18.48 -4.00
N PRO A 223 -11.41 -19.38 -3.36
CA PRO A 223 -10.93 -20.71 -2.97
C PRO A 223 -10.39 -21.53 -4.15
N HIS A 224 -10.98 -21.39 -5.33
CA HIS A 224 -10.49 -22.05 -6.54
C HIS A 224 -9.09 -21.57 -6.92
N PHE A 225 -8.86 -20.25 -6.90
CA PHE A 225 -7.53 -19.68 -7.14
C PHE A 225 -6.52 -20.20 -6.13
N ILE A 226 -6.83 -20.18 -4.83
CA ILE A 226 -5.91 -20.63 -3.77
C ILE A 226 -5.48 -22.09 -4.00
N LYS A 227 -6.46 -22.96 -4.33
CA LYS A 227 -6.19 -24.37 -4.64
C LYS A 227 -5.35 -24.52 -5.92
N LYS A 228 -5.74 -23.85 -7.01
CA LYS A 228 -5.04 -23.88 -8.30
C LYS A 228 -3.60 -23.38 -8.14
N PHE A 229 -3.42 -22.24 -7.49
CA PHE A 229 -2.13 -21.63 -7.19
C PHE A 229 -1.20 -22.61 -6.48
N LYS A 230 -1.67 -23.27 -5.42
CA LYS A 230 -0.89 -24.28 -4.68
C LYS A 230 -0.49 -25.46 -5.57
N ILE A 231 -1.41 -25.99 -6.38
CA ILE A 231 -1.13 -27.14 -7.26
C ILE A 231 -0.11 -26.75 -8.32
N LYS A 232 -0.32 -25.62 -9.01
CA LYS A 232 0.49 -25.21 -10.15
C LYS A 232 1.88 -24.71 -9.72
N THR A 233 2.02 -24.08 -8.55
CA THR A 233 3.34 -23.73 -8.00
C THR A 233 4.14 -24.96 -7.63
N LEU A 234 3.52 -26.01 -7.08
CA LEU A 234 4.18 -27.30 -6.85
C LEU A 234 4.55 -28.02 -8.15
N GLN A 235 3.63 -28.03 -9.12
CA GLN A 235 3.82 -28.70 -10.41
C GLN A 235 4.94 -28.08 -11.25
N TYR A 236 4.97 -26.74 -11.35
CA TYR A 236 5.91 -26.03 -12.20
C TYR A 236 7.18 -25.59 -11.46
N ASN A 237 7.16 -25.54 -10.13
CA ASN A 237 8.26 -25.05 -9.28
C ASN A 237 8.90 -23.72 -9.79
N PRO A 238 8.09 -22.69 -10.10
CA PRO A 238 8.59 -21.48 -10.74
C PRO A 238 9.52 -20.69 -9.80
N ASP A 239 10.46 -19.97 -10.38
CA ASP A 239 11.42 -19.11 -9.67
C ASP A 239 10.81 -17.74 -9.38
N ILE A 240 10.01 -17.23 -10.34
CA ILE A 240 9.26 -15.99 -10.23
C ILE A 240 7.78 -16.28 -10.43
N VAL A 241 6.93 -15.66 -9.63
CA VAL A 241 5.47 -15.75 -9.75
C VAL A 241 4.86 -14.38 -9.82
N ILE A 242 4.06 -14.15 -10.85
CA ILE A 242 3.32 -12.91 -11.08
C ILE A 242 1.82 -13.24 -10.96
N ILE A 243 1.14 -12.53 -10.06
CA ILE A 243 -0.29 -12.70 -9.83
C ILE A 243 -0.97 -11.37 -10.12
N ILE A 244 -1.89 -11.36 -11.08
CA ILE A 244 -2.68 -10.18 -11.44
C ILE A 244 -4.13 -10.33 -10.97
N GLU A 245 -4.89 -9.23 -11.01
CA GLU A 245 -6.29 -9.20 -10.56
C GLU A 245 -6.44 -9.77 -9.15
N THR A 246 -5.55 -9.39 -8.25
CA THR A 246 -5.62 -9.85 -6.85
C THR A 246 -6.85 -9.26 -6.17
N ARG A 247 -7.28 -8.06 -6.59
CA ARG A 247 -8.48 -7.35 -6.09
C ARG A 247 -8.49 -7.17 -4.58
N THR A 248 -7.31 -7.13 -3.95
CA THR A 248 -7.16 -6.88 -2.52
C THR A 248 -6.43 -5.56 -2.28
N SER A 249 -6.92 -4.83 -1.28
CA SER A 249 -6.33 -3.59 -0.78
C SER A 249 -5.27 -3.83 0.31
N VAL A 250 -5.31 -5.01 0.95
CA VAL A 250 -4.49 -5.37 2.11
C VAL A 250 -3.61 -6.59 1.81
N PRO A 251 -2.28 -6.50 1.92
CA PRO A 251 -1.36 -7.62 1.65
C PRO A 251 -1.36 -8.71 2.74
N HIS A 252 -1.95 -8.44 3.92
CA HIS A 252 -2.05 -9.40 5.03
C HIS A 252 -3.01 -10.57 4.78
N THR A 253 -3.73 -10.57 3.65
CA THR A 253 -4.72 -11.59 3.32
C THR A 253 -4.20 -12.73 2.45
N LEU A 254 -2.91 -12.73 2.10
CA LEU A 254 -2.25 -13.94 1.61
C LEU A 254 -2.55 -15.07 2.62
N PRO A 255 -3.10 -16.22 2.20
CA PRO A 255 -3.40 -17.32 3.11
C PRO A 255 -2.10 -17.72 3.82
N THR A 256 -1.90 -17.22 5.04
CA THR A 256 -0.73 -17.43 5.91
C THR A 256 0.59 -17.58 5.14
N ARG A 257 1.40 -16.52 5.00
CA ARG A 257 2.76 -16.54 4.39
C ARG A 257 3.57 -17.84 4.61
N ARG A 258 3.37 -18.52 5.74
CA ARG A 258 3.91 -19.86 6.04
C ARG A 258 3.58 -20.96 5.00
N SER A 259 2.58 -20.80 4.15
CA SER A 259 2.14 -21.82 3.17
C SER A 259 2.72 -21.62 1.77
N ILE A 260 3.40 -20.49 1.52
CA ILE A 260 3.93 -20.11 0.22
C ILE A 260 5.45 -20.26 0.27
N ILE A 261 6.02 -20.96 -0.70
CA ILE A 261 7.45 -21.30 -0.81
C ILE A 261 8.38 -20.13 -1.17
N TYR A 262 7.84 -18.91 -1.25
CA TYR A 262 8.52 -17.68 -1.65
C TYR A 262 8.77 -16.81 -0.42
N ASP A 263 10.02 -16.43 -0.19
CA ASP A 263 10.44 -15.61 0.97
C ASP A 263 10.39 -14.11 0.68
N SER A 264 10.25 -13.73 -0.60
CA SER A 264 10.31 -12.35 -1.06
C SER A 264 9.08 -12.01 -1.90
N SER A 265 8.62 -10.76 -1.75
CA SER A 265 7.35 -10.35 -2.35
C SER A 265 7.24 -8.84 -2.55
N LEU A 266 6.60 -8.44 -3.63
CA LEU A 266 6.22 -7.07 -3.97
C LEU A 266 4.72 -7.02 -4.28
N PHE A 267 4.05 -5.96 -3.82
CA PHE A 267 2.59 -5.85 -3.96
C PHE A 267 2.17 -4.45 -4.45
N ILE A 268 1.26 -4.42 -5.42
CA ILE A 268 0.48 -3.25 -5.80
C ILE A 268 -0.99 -3.52 -5.46
N LYS A 269 -1.63 -2.55 -4.80
CA LYS A 269 -3.04 -2.60 -4.43
C LYS A 269 -3.94 -2.49 -5.66
N SER A 270 -5.14 -3.05 -5.58
CA SER A 270 -6.17 -2.83 -6.59
C SER A 270 -6.62 -1.37 -6.64
N ALA A 271 -6.91 -0.88 -7.85
CA ALA A 271 -7.58 0.40 -8.05
C ALA A 271 -9.08 0.19 -7.85
N VAL A 272 -9.59 0.60 -6.68
CA VAL A 272 -10.95 0.25 -6.23
C VAL A 272 -11.08 -1.29 -6.14
N PHE A 273 -11.81 -1.91 -7.06
CA PHE A 273 -12.05 -3.35 -7.11
C PHE A 273 -11.24 -4.08 -8.20
N PHE A 274 -10.50 -3.34 -9.03
CA PHE A 274 -9.91 -3.84 -10.26
C PHE A 274 -8.39 -3.91 -10.19
N GLY A 275 -7.82 -4.91 -10.86
CA GLY A 275 -6.38 -5.11 -10.87
C GLY A 275 -5.82 -5.56 -9.52
N GLY A 276 -4.71 -4.93 -9.11
CA GLY A 276 -3.85 -5.46 -8.06
C GLY A 276 -2.86 -6.47 -8.63
N PHE A 277 -1.64 -6.43 -8.11
CA PHE A 277 -0.50 -7.15 -8.67
C PHE A 277 0.39 -7.65 -7.54
N TRP A 278 0.72 -8.94 -7.52
CA TRP A 278 1.71 -9.51 -6.62
C TRP A 278 2.84 -10.13 -7.43
N LEU A 279 4.07 -9.84 -7.04
CA LEU A 279 5.28 -10.50 -7.55
C LEU A 279 5.92 -11.25 -6.38
N LEU A 280 6.16 -12.54 -6.54
CA LEU A 280 6.74 -13.42 -5.54
C LEU A 280 7.97 -14.09 -6.12
N TRP A 281 9.03 -14.23 -5.31
CA TRP A 281 10.24 -14.94 -5.69
C TRP A 281 10.95 -15.52 -4.47
N ASN A 282 11.88 -16.44 -4.69
CA ASN A 282 12.69 -17.03 -3.62
C ASN A 282 14.10 -16.45 -3.69
N SER A 283 14.45 -15.58 -2.74
CA SER A 283 15.76 -14.93 -2.66
C SER A 283 16.91 -15.91 -2.42
N ARG A 284 16.62 -17.10 -1.87
CA ARG A 284 17.62 -18.15 -1.61
C ARG A 284 17.84 -19.10 -2.77
N LYS A 285 16.88 -19.23 -3.68
CA LYS A 285 17.11 -19.91 -4.95
C LYS A 285 17.93 -18.94 -5.79
N ASP A 286 19.26 -18.98 -5.62
CA ASP A 286 20.27 -18.17 -6.31
C ASP A 286 19.95 -18.04 -7.81
N PRO A 287 19.25 -16.97 -8.24
CA PRO A 287 19.11 -16.69 -9.64
C PRO A 287 20.31 -15.82 -9.93
N SER A 288 21.42 -16.40 -10.38
CA SER A 288 22.55 -15.61 -10.90
C SER A 288 22.15 -14.68 -12.06
N ALA A 289 20.89 -14.75 -12.52
CA ALA A 289 20.26 -13.80 -13.42
C ALA A 289 19.63 -12.60 -12.67
N ASN A 290 20.01 -11.38 -13.03
CA ASN A 290 19.42 -10.16 -12.48
C ASN A 290 18.13 -9.78 -13.24
N PHE A 291 17.05 -9.46 -12.52
CA PHE A 291 15.78 -9.07 -13.16
C PHE A 291 15.34 -7.65 -12.79
N THR A 292 15.12 -6.77 -13.76
CA THR A 292 14.49 -5.46 -13.51
C THR A 292 12.99 -5.51 -13.81
N VAL A 293 12.13 -5.29 -12.82
CA VAL A 293 10.67 -5.31 -12.96
C VAL A 293 10.13 -3.90 -13.04
N GLU A 294 9.47 -3.56 -14.14
CA GLU A 294 8.83 -2.28 -14.38
C GLU A 294 7.31 -2.37 -14.42
N LEU A 295 6.62 -1.68 -13.52
CA LEU A 295 5.15 -1.70 -13.48
C LEU A 295 4.58 -0.38 -13.99
N TYR A 296 3.82 -0.49 -15.08
CA TYR A 296 3.07 0.56 -15.76
C TYR A 296 1.58 0.45 -15.41
N SER A 297 0.99 1.47 -14.80
CA SER A 297 -0.47 1.54 -14.65
C SER A 297 -0.99 2.69 -15.50
N HIS A 298 -1.88 2.42 -16.45
CA HIS A 298 -2.51 3.45 -17.27
C HIS A 298 -4.01 3.50 -16.91
N SER A 299 -4.37 4.42 -16.02
CA SER A 299 -5.77 4.86 -15.91
C SER A 299 -5.92 6.17 -16.65
N SER A 300 -7.14 6.53 -17.10
CA SER A 300 -7.44 7.79 -17.79
C SER A 300 -7.06 9.07 -17.01
N LYS A 301 -6.44 8.96 -15.82
CA LYS A 301 -5.96 10.06 -15.00
C LYS A 301 -4.57 9.88 -14.36
N ILE A 302 -3.93 8.70 -14.40
CA ILE A 302 -2.63 8.48 -13.71
C ILE A 302 -1.77 7.42 -14.41
N ASN A 303 -0.50 7.76 -14.63
CA ASN A 303 0.60 6.88 -15.05
C ASN A 303 1.55 6.62 -13.88
N PHE A 304 1.85 5.36 -13.58
CA PHE A 304 2.94 4.97 -12.67
C PHE A 304 3.97 4.15 -13.42
N ILE A 305 5.26 4.38 -13.19
CA ILE A 305 6.37 3.51 -13.61
C ILE A 305 7.16 3.13 -12.36
N MET A 306 7.25 1.84 -12.04
CA MET A 306 8.00 1.35 -10.88
C MET A 306 9.03 0.34 -11.35
N SER A 307 10.33 0.64 -11.25
CA SER A 307 11.44 -0.24 -11.62
C SER A 307 12.05 -0.90 -10.38
N LEU A 308 12.23 -2.22 -10.40
CA LEU A 308 12.79 -3.03 -9.31
C LEU A 308 13.86 -3.96 -9.84
N THR A 309 15.13 -3.79 -9.49
CA THR A 309 16.18 -4.75 -9.88
C THR A 309 16.36 -5.82 -8.79
N LEU A 310 16.18 -7.09 -9.18
CA LEU A 310 16.41 -8.29 -8.38
C LEU A 310 17.84 -8.73 -8.60
N HIS A 311 18.67 -8.64 -7.55
CA HIS A 311 20.04 -9.14 -7.56
C HIS A 311 20.18 -10.46 -6.80
N SER A 312 21.10 -11.32 -7.22
CA SER A 312 21.44 -12.58 -6.54
C SER A 312 22.08 -12.37 -5.15
N SER A 313 22.49 -11.15 -4.80
CA SER A 313 23.11 -10.81 -3.53
C SER A 313 22.28 -9.82 -2.71
N LEU A 314 21.60 -10.33 -1.68
CA LEU A 314 21.06 -9.69 -0.45
C LEU A 314 20.30 -8.33 -0.50
N TYR A 315 20.19 -7.65 -1.63
CA TYR A 315 19.54 -6.34 -1.76
C TYR A 315 18.63 -6.29 -2.98
N SER A 316 17.46 -5.69 -2.79
CA SER A 316 16.53 -5.32 -3.84
C SER A 316 16.37 -3.81 -3.79
N ASP A 317 16.84 -3.11 -4.81
CA ASP A 317 16.71 -1.65 -4.90
C ASP A 317 15.48 -1.30 -5.74
N LEU A 318 14.64 -0.44 -5.17
CA LEU A 318 13.36 -0.02 -5.74
C LEU A 318 13.45 1.47 -6.12
N CYS A 319 13.27 1.77 -7.42
CA CYS A 319 13.22 3.15 -7.92
C CYS A 319 11.84 3.44 -8.54
N ILE A 320 11.21 4.55 -8.15
CA ILE A 320 9.88 4.97 -8.64
C ILE A 320 10.00 6.36 -9.27
N VAL A 321 9.54 6.52 -10.52
CA VAL A 321 9.49 7.81 -11.22
C VAL A 321 8.03 8.21 -11.47
N HIS A 322 7.64 9.42 -11.06
CA HIS A 322 6.28 9.97 -11.25
C HIS A 322 6.24 11.09 -12.31
N HIS A 323 5.17 11.13 -13.11
CA HIS A 323 4.78 12.29 -13.94
C HIS A 323 3.30 12.62 -13.68
N PHE A 324 3.00 13.88 -13.32
CA PHE A 324 1.65 14.37 -13.03
C PHE A 324 1.20 15.42 -14.05
N GLU A 325 -0.08 15.34 -14.48
CA GLU A 325 -0.84 16.47 -15.02
C GLU A 325 -1.95 16.86 -14.00
N SER A 326 -2.24 18.16 -13.92
CA SER A 326 -2.88 18.96 -12.84
C SER A 326 -4.19 18.48 -12.15
N PRO A 327 -4.54 19.03 -10.94
CA PRO A 327 -5.73 18.63 -10.16
C PRO A 327 -7.00 19.51 -10.37
N PRO A 328 -8.23 19.02 -10.10
CA PRO A 328 -9.47 19.81 -10.15
C PRO A 328 -9.86 20.44 -8.80
N ARG A 329 -10.60 21.57 -8.85
CA ARG A 329 -11.20 22.29 -7.70
C ARG A 329 -12.59 21.73 -7.34
N LEU A 330 -12.95 21.76 -6.04
CA LEU A 330 -14.24 21.31 -5.50
C LEU A 330 -15.02 22.52 -4.93
N CYS A 331 -16.33 22.65 -5.24
CA CYS A 331 -17.26 23.61 -4.64
C CYS A 331 -18.28 22.89 -3.73
N ILE A 332 -18.68 23.49 -2.61
CA ILE A 332 -19.70 22.99 -1.68
C ILE A 332 -20.85 24.02 -1.54
N VAL A 333 -22.09 23.56 -1.53
CA VAL A 333 -23.34 24.35 -1.41
C VAL A 333 -23.92 24.22 0.02
N SER A 334 -24.46 25.30 0.59
CA SER A 334 -25.00 25.36 1.96
C SER A 334 -26.54 25.16 2.05
N MET A 335 -27.03 24.79 3.25
CA MET A 335 -28.45 24.77 3.66
C MET A 335 -28.59 25.32 5.10
N PRO A 336 -29.71 25.94 5.50
CA PRO A 336 -29.82 26.68 6.78
C PRO A 336 -30.62 25.94 7.87
N GLN A 337 -30.33 26.20 9.16
CA GLN A 337 -31.33 26.36 10.24
C GLN A 337 -30.75 26.75 11.64
N HIS A 338 -31.55 27.57 12.33
CA HIS A 338 -31.63 28.15 13.70
C HIS A 338 -30.55 28.01 14.79
N ILE A 339 -30.40 29.11 15.56
CA ILE A 339 -29.29 29.51 16.45
C ILE A 339 -29.66 29.43 17.94
N ALA A 340 -28.74 28.93 18.77
CA ALA A 340 -28.55 29.33 20.16
C ALA A 340 -27.19 30.06 20.27
N GLU A 341 -27.12 31.18 20.97
CA GLU A 341 -25.93 32.03 21.05
C GLU A 341 -24.82 31.38 21.90
N LEU A 342 -23.62 31.22 21.30
CA LEU A 342 -22.38 30.77 21.96
C LEU A 342 -21.45 31.96 22.25
N PRO A 343 -20.51 31.82 23.21
CA PRO A 343 -19.61 32.90 23.60
C PRO A 343 -18.64 33.32 22.49
N LEU A 344 -18.38 34.62 22.42
CA LEU A 344 -17.42 35.24 21.48
C LEU A 344 -16.01 34.63 21.64
N ARG A 345 -15.25 34.57 20.54
CA ARG A 345 -13.92 33.93 20.43
C ARG A 345 -12.95 34.31 21.56
N HIS A 346 -12.98 35.57 22.00
CA HIS A 346 -12.11 36.08 23.07
C HIS A 346 -12.47 35.59 24.48
N HIS A 347 -13.60 34.89 24.65
CA HIS A 347 -14.00 34.24 25.90
C HIS A 347 -13.62 32.75 25.96
N LEU A 348 -13.09 32.18 24.88
CA LEU A 348 -12.61 30.80 24.86
C LEU A 348 -11.21 30.74 25.48
N SER A 349 -10.90 29.65 26.20
CA SER A 349 -9.54 29.44 26.70
C SER A 349 -8.52 29.36 25.54
N ASP A 350 -7.27 29.76 25.78
CA ASP A 350 -6.20 29.75 24.76
C ASP A 350 -6.06 28.39 24.06
N LYS A 351 -6.21 27.29 24.80
CA LYS A 351 -6.20 25.92 24.23
C LYS A 351 -7.30 25.70 23.20
N VAL A 352 -8.51 26.20 23.48
CA VAL A 352 -9.65 26.09 22.55
C VAL A 352 -9.43 27.01 21.35
N GLN A 353 -8.91 28.21 21.55
CA GLN A 353 -8.59 29.13 20.46
C GLN A 353 -7.52 28.58 19.51
N SER A 354 -6.44 27.99 20.04
CA SER A 354 -5.39 27.35 19.24
C SER A 354 -5.91 26.11 18.49
N PHE A 355 -6.83 25.35 19.09
CA PHE A 355 -7.48 24.22 18.43
C PHE A 355 -8.38 24.68 17.27
N ILE A 356 -9.13 25.77 17.48
CA ILE A 356 -9.94 26.40 16.45
C ILE A 356 -9.05 26.90 15.31
N ARG A 357 -7.95 27.60 15.59
CA ARG A 357 -7.01 28.06 14.54
C ARG A 357 -6.49 26.92 13.67
N LEU A 358 -6.19 25.77 14.26
CA LEU A 358 -5.75 24.57 13.55
C LEU A 358 -6.81 24.04 12.57
N ILE A 359 -8.09 24.08 12.99
CA ILE A 359 -9.22 23.74 12.12
C ILE A 359 -9.37 24.79 11.01
N GLU A 360 -9.32 26.08 11.36
CA GLU A 360 -9.50 27.19 10.40
C GLU A 360 -8.48 27.11 9.27
N VAL A 361 -7.20 26.89 9.59
CA VAL A 361 -6.11 26.79 8.62
C VAL A 361 -6.28 25.57 7.71
N GLN A 362 -6.65 24.42 8.26
CA GLN A 362 -6.74 23.19 7.49
C GLN A 362 -7.92 23.18 6.51
N PHE A 363 -9.01 23.88 6.84
CA PHE A 363 -10.23 23.91 6.02
C PHE A 363 -10.46 25.23 5.28
N GLY A 364 -9.67 26.27 5.57
CA GLY A 364 -9.91 27.61 5.04
C GLY A 364 -11.26 28.19 5.47
N VAL A 365 -11.73 27.83 6.68
CA VAL A 365 -13.02 28.28 7.23
C VAL A 365 -12.73 29.18 8.42
N SER A 366 -13.22 30.42 8.43
CA SER A 366 -13.14 31.29 9.62
C SER A 366 -14.20 30.88 10.64
N TYR A 367 -13.81 30.73 11.91
CA TYR A 367 -14.71 30.52 13.05
C TYR A 367 -15.78 31.63 13.15
N GLU A 368 -15.48 32.83 12.67
CA GLU A 368 -16.38 33.97 12.68
C GLU A 368 -17.43 33.92 11.55
N GLU A 369 -17.15 33.25 10.43
CA GLU A 369 -18.11 33.12 9.30
C GLU A 369 -19.09 31.96 9.47
N GLN A 370 -18.73 30.94 10.26
CA GLN A 370 -19.59 29.80 10.55
C GLN A 370 -19.67 29.64 12.07
N ALA A 371 -20.69 30.24 12.67
CA ALA A 371 -21.00 29.99 14.07
C ALA A 371 -21.22 28.47 14.25
N LEU A 372 -20.25 27.80 14.89
CA LEU A 372 -20.23 26.38 15.24
C LEU A 372 -21.28 26.10 16.33
N ASN A 373 -22.55 26.37 16.01
CA ASN A 373 -23.66 26.46 16.97
C ASN A 373 -24.15 25.10 17.47
N ASP A 374 -23.63 24.00 16.93
CA ASP A 374 -23.99 22.65 17.35
C ASP A 374 -22.72 21.81 17.57
N ALA A 375 -22.66 21.15 18.73
CA ALA A 375 -21.68 20.13 19.05
C ALA A 375 -21.62 19.04 17.98
N SER A 376 -22.71 18.80 17.25
CA SER A 376 -22.76 17.90 16.10
C SER A 376 -21.93 18.40 14.90
N THR A 377 -21.95 19.71 14.60
CA THR A 377 -21.16 20.33 13.53
C THR A 377 -19.68 20.33 13.89
N PHE A 378 -19.32 20.66 15.14
CA PHE A 378 -17.94 20.55 15.61
C PHE A 378 -17.44 19.11 15.55
N THR A 379 -18.25 18.16 16.03
CA THR A 379 -17.93 16.73 15.94
C THR A 379 -17.81 16.27 14.48
N TYR A 380 -18.65 16.80 13.58
CA TYR A 380 -18.59 16.51 12.15
C TYR A 380 -17.31 17.06 11.50
N LEU A 381 -16.96 18.32 11.76
CA LEU A 381 -15.72 18.93 11.26
C LEU A 381 -14.50 18.21 11.82
N LEU A 382 -14.50 17.87 13.11
CA LEU A 382 -13.45 17.07 13.74
C LEU A 382 -13.31 15.69 13.07
N ARG A 383 -14.43 15.03 12.72
CA ARG A 383 -14.43 13.74 12.03
C ARG A 383 -13.93 13.85 10.58
N GLN A 384 -14.31 14.90 9.87
CA GLN A 384 -13.79 15.19 8.53
C GLN A 384 -12.30 15.51 8.58
N TRP A 385 -11.88 16.24 9.61
CA TRP A 385 -10.50 16.63 9.84
C TRP A 385 -9.61 15.41 10.07
N LEU A 386 -10.06 14.50 10.94
CA LEU A 386 -9.43 13.22 11.19
C LEU A 386 -9.57 12.24 10.01
N ARG A 387 -10.19 12.62 8.88
CA ARG A 387 -10.40 11.77 7.69
C ARG A 387 -10.98 10.39 8.05
N LEU A 388 -11.86 10.33 9.05
CA LEU A 388 -12.39 9.05 9.52
C LEU A 388 -13.32 8.43 8.46
N THR A 389 -13.06 7.15 8.13
CA THR A 389 -13.86 6.42 7.15
C THR A 389 -15.31 6.24 7.62
N HIS A 390 -16.21 5.93 6.69
CA HIS A 390 -17.65 5.75 6.99
C HIS A 390 -17.92 4.69 8.07
N GLN A 391 -17.06 3.67 8.22
CA GLN A 391 -17.19 2.62 9.25
C GLN A 391 -16.95 3.15 10.68
N SER A 392 -16.03 4.12 10.84
CA SER A 392 -15.74 4.74 12.14
C SER A 392 -16.85 5.70 12.63
N ARG A 393 -17.83 6.02 11.76
CA ARG A 393 -18.94 6.94 12.06
C ARG A 393 -19.99 6.39 13.03
N ARG A 394 -20.14 5.05 13.13
CA ARG A 394 -21.14 4.41 14.03
C ARG A 394 -20.64 4.15 15.45
N ILE A 395 -19.34 4.29 15.71
CA ILE A 395 -18.70 3.80 16.95
C ILE A 395 -18.57 4.91 18.03
N CYS A 396 -18.70 6.19 17.66
CA CYS A 396 -18.34 7.32 18.53
C CYS A 396 -19.54 8.01 19.20
N SER A 397 -20.20 7.34 20.15
CA SER A 397 -21.10 8.02 21.10
C SER A 397 -20.50 8.24 22.49
N SER A 398 -19.36 7.61 22.82
CA SER A 398 -18.67 7.81 24.10
C SER A 398 -17.22 8.28 23.92
N GLN A 399 -16.80 9.25 24.72
CA GLN A 399 -15.44 9.85 24.71
C GLN A 399 -14.34 8.80 24.92
N SER A 400 -14.61 7.75 25.71
CA SER A 400 -13.72 6.61 25.94
C SER A 400 -13.46 5.74 24.70
N ARG A 401 -14.35 5.77 23.69
CA ARG A 401 -14.17 5.04 22.43
C ARG A 401 -13.35 5.81 21.40
N LEU A 402 -13.28 7.14 21.51
CA LEU A 402 -12.45 7.97 20.64
C LEU A 402 -10.95 7.79 20.93
N THR A 403 -10.59 7.73 22.22
CA THR A 403 -9.21 7.55 22.67
C THR A 403 -8.69 6.12 22.53
N THR A 404 -9.55 5.17 22.16
CA THR A 404 -9.18 3.76 21.92
C THR A 404 -9.31 3.34 20.45
N ASN A 405 -9.89 4.19 19.60
CA ASN A 405 -10.01 3.91 18.18
C ASN A 405 -8.67 4.13 17.46
N HIS A 406 -8.12 3.06 16.87
CA HIS A 406 -6.82 3.10 16.21
C HIS A 406 -6.74 4.10 15.05
N ASP A 407 -7.80 4.29 14.27
CA ASP A 407 -7.80 5.25 13.16
C ASP A 407 -7.77 6.69 13.66
N VAL A 408 -8.49 6.96 14.74
CA VAL A 408 -8.50 8.28 15.40
C VAL A 408 -7.13 8.58 15.99
N LEU A 409 -6.59 7.66 16.79
CA LEU A 409 -5.26 7.81 17.37
C LEU A 409 -4.20 8.02 16.29
N ARG A 410 -4.22 7.20 15.23
CA ARG A 410 -3.31 7.35 14.10
C ARG A 410 -3.34 8.76 13.52
N GLN A 411 -4.53 9.32 13.33
CA GLN A 411 -4.69 10.65 12.74
C GLN A 411 -4.23 11.74 13.69
N ILE A 412 -4.54 11.62 14.99
CA ILE A 412 -4.10 12.54 16.03
C ILE A 412 -2.56 12.58 16.11
N TYR A 413 -1.91 11.43 16.24
CA TYR A 413 -0.45 11.35 16.34
C TYR A 413 0.25 11.71 15.04
N SER A 414 -0.24 11.24 13.88
CA SER A 414 0.41 11.54 12.60
C SER A 414 0.44 13.03 12.26
N ARG A 415 -0.45 13.83 12.87
CA ARG A 415 -0.54 15.28 12.67
C ARG A 415 0.08 16.08 13.81
N GLY A 416 0.75 15.45 14.78
CA GLY A 416 1.32 16.14 15.94
C GLY A 416 0.29 16.85 16.80
N ILE A 417 -0.89 16.25 16.96
CA ILE A 417 -1.93 16.82 17.83
C ILE A 417 -1.81 16.26 19.24
N ALA A 418 -1.19 15.08 19.40
CA ALA A 418 -0.94 14.53 20.70
C ALA A 418 0.47 13.99 20.84
N ASP A 419 1.03 14.21 22.02
CA ASP A 419 2.30 13.67 22.48
C ASP A 419 2.04 12.74 23.67
N LEU A 420 2.84 11.68 23.81
CA LEU A 420 2.72 10.65 24.86
C LEU A 420 1.52 9.69 24.72
N SER A 421 1.55 8.59 25.47
CA SER A 421 0.39 7.69 25.68
C SER A 421 0.11 7.58 27.19
N PRO A 422 -1.12 7.87 27.66
CA PRO A 422 -2.31 8.24 26.88
C PRO A 422 -2.13 9.59 26.15
N PRO A 423 -2.85 9.81 25.02
CA PRO A 423 -2.65 11.00 24.17
C PRO A 423 -2.85 12.29 24.96
N GLN A 424 -1.82 13.14 25.03
CA GLN A 424 -1.93 14.49 25.60
C GLN A 424 -1.88 15.51 24.47
N LEU A 425 -2.84 16.44 24.41
CA LEU A 425 -2.91 17.40 23.31
C LEU A 425 -1.70 18.35 23.33
N SER A 426 -0.96 18.37 22.22
CA SER A 426 0.12 19.33 21.96
C SER A 426 -0.45 20.51 21.20
N MET A 427 -0.28 21.71 21.76
CA MET A 427 -0.85 22.94 21.24
C MET A 427 0.21 23.88 20.65
N ASP A 428 1.49 23.52 20.76
CA ASP A 428 2.60 24.28 20.19
C ASP A 428 2.69 23.92 18.70
N GLN A 429 2.32 24.87 17.84
CA GLN A 429 2.09 24.58 16.42
C GLN A 429 3.16 25.12 15.47
N GLU A 430 4.00 26.03 15.93
CA GLU A 430 4.93 26.76 15.06
C GLU A 430 6.33 26.14 15.08
N PHE A 431 6.93 26.02 13.91
CA PHE A 431 8.35 25.69 13.77
C PHE A 431 9.17 26.97 13.98
N GLY A 432 10.05 26.96 14.98
CA GLY A 432 10.97 28.06 15.23
C GLY A 432 12.16 28.10 14.25
N GLU A 433 12.96 29.15 14.36
CA GLU A 433 14.22 29.26 13.60
C GLU A 433 15.19 28.12 13.92
N PRO A 434 15.96 27.62 12.93
CA PRO A 434 16.89 26.52 13.15
C PRO A 434 17.99 26.87 14.15
N THR A 435 18.18 26.01 15.15
CA THR A 435 19.34 26.08 16.03
C THR A 435 20.57 25.60 15.26
N ARG A 436 21.57 26.48 15.12
CA ARG A 436 22.77 26.18 14.35
C ARG A 436 23.79 25.43 15.21
N LEU A 437 24.27 24.30 14.70
CA LEU A 437 25.28 23.48 15.33
C LEU A 437 26.47 23.34 14.38
N PHE A 438 27.68 23.61 14.88
CA PHE A 438 28.92 23.40 14.12
C PHE A 438 29.63 22.19 14.72
N LEU A 439 29.88 21.18 13.90
CA LEU A 439 30.63 20.01 14.36
C LEU A 439 32.11 20.38 14.44
N THR A 440 32.70 20.30 15.64
CA THR A 440 34.15 20.47 15.84
C THR A 440 34.87 19.14 15.96
N ASP A 441 34.15 18.12 16.43
CA ASP A 441 34.71 16.80 16.71
C ASP A 441 34.47 15.84 15.55
N THR A 442 35.32 14.83 15.44
CA THR A 442 35.17 13.74 14.46
C THR A 442 33.91 12.93 14.70
N GLU A 443 33.40 12.90 15.93
CA GLU A 443 32.13 12.29 16.28
C GLU A 443 31.37 13.22 17.21
N SER A 444 30.11 13.50 16.89
CA SER A 444 29.23 14.28 17.76
C SER A 444 27.95 13.51 18.02
N ARG A 445 27.43 13.60 19.25
CA ARG A 445 26.18 12.94 19.64
C ARG A 445 25.11 14.00 19.86
N ILE A 446 24.13 14.03 18.97
CA ILE A 446 23.01 14.97 19.03
C ILE A 446 21.78 14.20 19.49
N THR A 447 21.12 14.71 20.53
CA THR A 447 19.93 14.07 21.12
C THR A 447 18.76 15.04 21.05
N MET A 448 17.61 14.53 20.62
CA MET A 448 16.37 15.29 20.44
C MET A 448 15.25 14.57 21.20
N ALA A 449 14.44 15.33 21.93
CA ALA A 449 13.24 14.82 22.57
C ALA A 449 12.10 14.78 21.55
N GLY A 450 11.41 13.66 21.43
CA GLY A 450 10.36 13.48 20.42
C GLY A 450 9.16 14.40 20.61
N GLU A 451 8.90 14.84 21.83
CA GLU A 451 7.78 15.71 22.21
C GLU A 451 8.07 17.20 21.98
N ARG A 452 9.21 17.53 21.35
CA ARG A 452 9.60 18.91 21.11
C ARG A 452 9.87 19.14 19.63
N ARG A 453 9.03 19.96 19.01
CA ARG A 453 9.34 20.53 17.68
C ARG A 453 10.57 21.39 17.77
N GLU A 454 11.58 21.00 17.02
CA GLU A 454 12.83 21.72 16.93
C GLU A 454 13.45 21.46 15.57
N ILE A 455 14.14 22.48 15.06
CA ILE A 455 14.91 22.38 13.82
C ILE A 455 16.36 22.62 14.18
N LEU A 456 17.24 21.71 13.78
CA LEU A 456 18.68 21.83 13.91
C LEU A 456 19.28 21.99 12.52
N LEU A 457 20.17 22.97 12.36
CA LEU A 457 21.01 23.10 11.17
C LEU A 457 22.44 22.77 11.55
N ILE A 458 22.88 21.57 11.20
CA ILE A 458 24.21 21.05 11.50
C ILE A 458 25.12 21.36 10.31
N THR A 459 26.25 22.03 10.56
CA THR A 459 27.31 22.25 9.57
C THR A 459 28.53 21.43 9.95
N THR A 460 28.98 20.54 9.06
CA THR A 460 30.19 19.75 9.26
C THR A 460 31.44 20.59 8.97
N PRO A 461 32.63 20.21 9.50
CA PRO A 461 33.87 20.66 8.91
C PRO A 461 33.98 20.13 7.46
N PRO A 462 34.88 20.69 6.62
CA PRO A 462 35.29 20.06 5.37
C PRO A 462 35.55 18.56 5.57
N MET A 463 35.05 17.72 4.65
CA MET A 463 35.09 16.26 4.79
C MET A 463 34.98 15.54 3.44
N SER A 464 35.56 14.35 3.36
CA SER A 464 35.52 13.48 2.16
C SER A 464 34.49 12.38 2.34
N LYS A 465 34.41 11.89 3.58
CA LYS A 465 33.53 10.82 4.00
C LYS A 465 32.91 11.17 5.34
N ALA A 466 31.64 10.83 5.51
CA ALA A 466 31.02 10.75 6.82
C ALA A 466 30.15 9.50 6.94
N ARG A 467 29.96 9.09 8.18
CA ARG A 467 28.99 8.07 8.57
C ARG A 467 27.98 8.71 9.48
N PHE A 468 26.70 8.50 9.20
CA PHE A 468 25.62 8.99 10.03
C PHE A 468 24.87 7.81 10.59
N SER A 469 24.88 7.71 11.92
CA SER A 469 24.09 6.74 12.64
C SER A 469 22.94 7.45 13.34
N THR A 470 21.71 7.09 12.99
CA THR A 470 20.54 7.50 13.78
C THR A 470 19.93 6.32 14.48
N TYR A 471 19.40 6.59 15.66
CA TYR A 471 18.49 5.67 16.32
C TYR A 471 17.41 6.44 17.05
N PHE A 472 16.27 5.79 17.31
CA PHE A 472 15.30 6.30 18.26
C PHE A 472 14.90 5.22 19.25
N GLN A 473 14.56 5.66 20.45
CA GLN A 473 14.07 4.80 21.52
C GLN A 473 12.69 5.30 21.95
N VAL A 474 11.79 4.37 22.25
CA VAL A 474 10.52 4.65 22.91
C VAL A 474 10.66 4.20 24.36
N ASN A 475 10.48 5.11 25.30
CA ASN A 475 10.44 4.80 26.72
C ASN A 475 9.16 4.01 27.03
N SER A 476 9.28 2.86 27.66
CA SER A 476 8.13 1.99 27.98
C SER A 476 7.16 2.61 28.98
N ASP A 477 7.63 3.52 29.82
CA ASP A 477 6.90 3.95 31.01
C ASP A 477 5.96 5.12 30.71
N ASN A 478 6.41 6.06 29.88
CA ASN A 478 5.67 7.26 29.50
C ASN A 478 5.44 7.38 27.99
N HIS A 479 5.92 6.40 27.20
CA HIS A 479 5.91 6.44 25.74
C HIS A 479 6.58 7.67 25.13
N SER A 480 7.47 8.33 25.88
CA SER A 480 8.28 9.40 25.33
C SER A 480 9.32 8.84 24.38
N THR A 481 9.68 9.61 23.37
CA THR A 481 10.68 9.21 22.40
C THR A 481 11.93 10.05 22.49
N THR A 482 13.06 9.42 22.22
CA THR A 482 14.34 10.10 22.14
C THR A 482 15.00 9.69 20.85
N HIS A 483 15.32 10.69 20.03
CA HIS A 483 16.06 10.51 18.80
C HIS A 483 17.52 10.87 19.05
N GLN A 484 18.42 10.02 18.56
CA GLN A 484 19.83 10.31 18.54
C GLN A 484 20.35 10.29 17.11
N ILE A 485 21.20 11.25 16.82
CA ILE A 485 21.91 11.40 15.55
C ILE A 485 23.39 11.51 15.89
N THR A 486 24.18 10.62 15.31
CA THR A 486 25.62 10.51 15.55
C THR A 486 26.37 10.68 14.24
N PRO A 487 26.60 11.92 13.79
CA PRO A 487 27.51 12.19 12.70
C PRO A 487 28.94 11.81 13.10
N ARG A 488 29.60 11.04 12.24
CA ARG A 488 31.02 10.73 12.29
C ARG A 488 31.67 11.22 11.02
N VAL A 489 32.51 12.24 11.14
CA VAL A 489 33.12 12.93 10.01
C VAL A 489 34.60 12.57 9.93
N GLN A 490 35.05 12.15 8.75
CA GLN A 490 36.46 11.90 8.49
C GLN A 490 37.10 13.17 7.94
N SER A 491 38.11 13.69 8.66
CA SER A 491 38.83 14.89 8.22
C SER A 491 39.52 14.65 6.87
N PRO A 492 39.53 15.66 5.97
CA PRO A 492 40.20 15.57 4.69
C PRO A 492 41.69 15.26 4.88
N ASN A 493 42.24 14.42 4.00
CA ASN A 493 43.67 14.44 3.77
C ASN A 493 44.03 15.84 3.24
N GLN A 494 45.10 16.45 3.79
CA GLN A 494 45.50 17.88 3.67
C GLN A 494 45.55 18.52 2.26
N ARG A 495 45.17 17.83 1.18
CA ARG A 495 45.33 18.27 -0.21
C ARG A 495 44.04 18.56 -0.97
N MET A 496 42.84 18.31 -0.42
CA MET A 496 41.58 18.61 -1.12
C MET A 496 40.80 19.73 -0.41
N GLN A 497 40.43 20.77 -1.17
CA GLN A 497 39.50 21.80 -0.72
C GLN A 497 38.08 21.22 -0.77
N GLU A 498 37.71 20.44 0.24
CA GLU A 498 36.38 19.84 0.32
C GLU A 498 35.36 20.81 0.93
N GLY A 499 34.12 20.75 0.42
CA GLY A 499 33.01 21.56 0.89
C GLY A 499 32.51 21.14 2.28
N GLN A 500 31.92 22.08 3.01
CA GLN A 500 31.19 21.77 4.24
C GLN A 500 29.82 21.17 3.91
N MET A 501 29.38 20.16 4.65
CA MET A 501 28.05 19.59 4.52
C MET A 501 27.08 20.27 5.50
N ARG A 502 25.98 20.82 4.97
CA ARG A 502 24.81 21.28 5.73
C ARG A 502 23.78 20.17 5.84
N ILE A 503 23.35 19.89 7.06
CA ILE A 503 22.37 18.85 7.39
C ILE A 503 21.27 19.51 8.21
N MET A 504 20.04 19.39 7.74
CA MET A 504 18.90 19.91 8.47
C MET A 504 18.17 18.75 9.16
N VAL A 505 17.95 18.88 10.46
CA VAL A 505 17.19 17.91 11.23
C VAL A 505 15.92 18.57 11.71
N ILE A 506 14.76 18.00 11.40
CA ILE A 506 13.45 18.51 11.80
C ILE A 506 12.77 17.46 12.66
N ASN A 507 12.49 17.79 13.93
CA ASN A 507 11.51 17.02 14.68
C ASN A 507 10.10 17.47 14.29
N ALA A 508 9.39 16.62 13.56
CA ALA A 508 8.08 16.95 13.01
C ALA A 508 6.93 16.79 14.01
N GLU A 509 7.10 15.97 15.05
CA GLU A 509 6.03 15.54 15.98
C GLU A 509 4.81 14.88 15.29
N GLY A 510 4.88 14.66 13.98
CA GLY A 510 3.84 14.12 13.12
C GLY A 510 3.96 14.71 11.72
N ALA A 511 4.35 13.89 10.75
CA ALA A 511 4.65 14.38 9.41
C ALA A 511 3.43 14.75 8.55
N ALA A 512 2.21 14.49 9.03
CA ALA A 512 0.97 14.99 8.46
C ALA A 512 0.55 16.34 9.07
N HIS A 513 1.40 16.97 9.90
CA HIS A 513 1.16 18.30 10.44
C HIS A 513 1.06 19.33 9.28
N PRO A 514 0.03 20.19 9.23
CA PRO A 514 -0.20 21.10 8.10
C PRO A 514 0.97 22.05 7.83
N TYR A 515 1.57 22.61 8.87
CA TYR A 515 2.70 23.55 8.73
C TYR A 515 4.05 22.89 8.41
N LEU A 516 4.17 21.56 8.44
CA LEU A 516 5.46 20.92 8.21
C LEU A 516 5.97 21.20 6.80
N MET A 517 5.11 21.13 5.77
CA MET A 517 5.54 21.35 4.38
C MET A 517 5.98 22.80 4.15
N ASP A 518 5.29 23.76 4.74
CA ASP A 518 5.63 25.18 4.62
C ASP A 518 6.95 25.48 5.31
N ALA A 519 7.13 25.02 6.56
CA ALA A 519 8.38 25.16 7.29
C ALA A 519 9.53 24.45 6.57
N PHE A 520 9.31 23.23 6.10
CA PHE A 520 10.27 22.48 5.31
C PHE A 520 10.70 23.23 4.05
N SER A 521 9.74 23.71 3.25
CA SER A 521 10.03 24.45 2.01
C SER A 521 10.78 25.74 2.30
N HIS A 522 10.35 26.50 3.32
CA HIS A 522 10.97 27.75 3.73
C HIS A 522 12.43 27.53 4.16
N HIS A 523 12.68 26.57 5.06
CA HIS A 523 14.03 26.32 5.55
C HIS A 523 14.93 25.65 4.51
N CYS A 524 14.41 24.74 3.68
CA CYS A 524 15.18 24.18 2.56
C CYS A 524 15.63 25.27 1.57
N THR A 525 14.74 26.22 1.25
CA THR A 525 15.06 27.35 0.36
C THR A 525 16.08 28.30 0.99
N ASN A 526 16.02 28.55 2.29
CA ASN A 526 16.92 29.50 2.94
C ASN A 526 18.30 28.89 3.24
N PHE A 527 18.35 27.63 3.63
CA PHE A 527 19.58 26.99 4.13
C PHE A 527 20.23 26.02 3.16
N HIS A 528 19.54 25.62 2.09
CA HIS A 528 20.05 24.70 1.06
C HIS A 528 20.75 23.47 1.67
N PRO A 529 20.09 22.68 2.53
CA PRO A 529 20.70 21.52 3.15
C PRO A 529 20.97 20.43 2.10
N HIS A 530 22.10 19.73 2.22
CA HIS A 530 22.41 18.61 1.33
C HIS A 530 21.73 17.32 1.81
N LEU A 531 21.50 17.19 3.12
CA LEU A 531 20.76 16.11 3.75
C LEU A 531 19.69 16.68 4.68
N VAL A 532 18.47 16.15 4.61
CA VAL A 532 17.40 16.44 5.56
C VAL A 532 16.98 15.17 6.28
N VAL A 533 16.98 15.22 7.61
CA VAL A 533 16.50 14.16 8.49
C VAL A 533 15.25 14.65 9.20
N ILE A 534 14.12 13.97 9.02
CA ILE A 534 12.87 14.29 9.70
C ILE A 534 12.60 13.21 10.74
N THR A 535 12.57 13.57 12.02
CA THR A 535 12.27 12.67 13.15
C THR A 535 10.80 12.81 13.58
N GLU A 536 10.33 11.89 14.44
CA GLU A 536 8.92 11.81 14.87
C GLU A 536 7.92 11.94 13.73
N THR A 537 8.16 11.19 12.66
CA THR A 537 7.25 11.29 11.51
C THR A 537 5.87 10.74 11.82
N ARG A 538 5.75 9.77 12.74
CA ARG A 538 4.48 9.14 13.20
C ARG A 538 3.54 8.72 12.07
N MET A 539 4.09 8.55 10.87
CA MET A 539 3.38 8.21 9.64
C MET A 539 3.86 6.85 9.16
N GLN A 540 2.92 5.94 8.95
CA GLN A 540 3.24 4.61 8.43
C GLN A 540 3.61 4.65 6.94
N GLU A 541 4.29 3.59 6.50
CA GLU A 541 4.94 3.46 5.20
C GLU A 541 4.15 4.03 4.01
N ASN A 542 2.89 3.64 3.82
CA ASN A 542 2.12 4.06 2.63
C ASN A 542 1.89 5.58 2.59
N SER A 543 1.38 6.16 3.68
CA SER A 543 1.10 7.60 3.73
C SER A 543 2.39 8.42 3.80
N GLY A 544 3.41 7.89 4.48
CA GLY A 544 4.71 8.56 4.57
C GLY A 544 5.46 8.57 3.25
N ARG A 545 5.25 7.58 2.37
CA ARG A 545 5.85 7.55 1.03
C ARG A 545 5.42 8.75 0.19
N ASP A 546 4.11 8.97 0.06
CA ASP A 546 3.57 10.06 -0.76
C ASP A 546 4.05 11.43 -0.24
N ALA A 547 4.05 11.61 1.10
CA ALA A 547 4.54 12.82 1.73
C ALA A 547 6.03 13.07 1.46
N ARG A 548 6.90 12.07 1.63
CA ARG A 548 8.32 12.18 1.29
C ARG A 548 8.56 12.51 -0.18
N SER A 549 7.85 11.85 -1.08
CA SER A 549 7.98 12.08 -2.52
C SER A 549 7.56 13.51 -2.93
N SER A 550 6.73 14.18 -2.14
CA SER A 550 6.35 15.58 -2.38
C SER A 550 7.36 16.62 -1.88
N MET A 551 8.41 16.21 -1.14
CA MET A 551 9.38 17.11 -0.51
C MET A 551 10.53 17.56 -1.43
N GLY A 552 10.50 17.21 -2.72
CA GLY A 552 11.46 17.74 -3.70
C GLY A 552 12.89 17.18 -3.62
N PHE A 553 13.11 16.11 -2.85
CA PHE A 553 14.37 15.37 -2.84
C PHE A 553 14.24 14.09 -3.69
N PRO A 554 15.19 13.81 -4.59
CA PRO A 554 15.09 12.67 -5.51
C PRO A 554 15.22 11.33 -4.80
N ILE A 555 15.98 11.26 -3.70
CA ILE A 555 16.23 10.02 -2.97
C ILE A 555 15.74 10.17 -1.53
N SER A 556 15.10 9.11 -1.03
CA SER A 556 14.72 9.01 0.37
C SER A 556 14.83 7.60 0.94
N THR A 557 15.12 7.51 2.22
CA THR A 557 14.95 6.30 3.04
C THR A 557 14.20 6.63 4.32
N TYR A 558 13.77 5.62 5.07
CA TYR A 558 12.96 5.84 6.25
C TYR A 558 13.04 4.72 7.29
N ILE A 559 12.69 5.04 8.53
CA ILE A 559 12.34 4.08 9.58
C ILE A 559 10.85 4.29 9.92
N SER A 560 10.08 3.21 9.96
CA SER A 560 8.65 3.29 10.34
C SER A 560 8.51 3.61 11.83
N PRO A 561 7.46 4.33 12.24
CA PRO A 561 7.14 4.49 13.65
C PRO A 561 6.75 3.15 14.30
N ILE A 562 6.92 3.06 15.62
CA ILE A 562 6.50 1.91 16.43
C ILE A 562 5.19 2.27 17.09
N GLY A 563 4.11 1.64 16.61
CA GLY A 563 2.76 2.09 16.94
C GLY A 563 2.52 3.49 16.40
N TYR A 564 2.49 4.48 17.30
CA TYR A 564 2.28 5.89 16.98
C TYR A 564 3.51 6.78 17.25
N PHE A 565 4.63 6.19 17.67
CA PHE A 565 5.78 6.91 18.20
C PHE A 565 7.00 6.76 17.30
N GLY A 566 7.79 7.83 17.14
CA GLY A 566 9.02 7.82 16.38
C GLY A 566 8.81 7.80 14.86
N GLY A 567 9.65 7.00 14.20
CA GLY A 567 9.79 7.00 12.75
C GLY A 567 10.68 8.15 12.27
N GLN A 568 11.40 7.91 11.18
CA GLN A 568 12.39 8.85 10.66
C GLN A 568 12.38 8.84 9.14
N TRP A 569 12.53 9.99 8.50
CA TRP A 569 12.73 10.11 7.06
C TRP A 569 14.10 10.75 6.80
N TRP A 570 14.78 10.26 5.78
CA TRP A 570 16.04 10.81 5.29
C TRP A 570 15.85 11.17 3.84
N LEU A 571 16.21 12.38 3.47
CA LEU A 571 15.98 12.98 2.15
C LEU A 571 17.28 13.63 1.69
N TRP A 572 17.75 13.30 0.49
CA TRP A 572 18.97 13.88 -0.05
C TRP A 572 18.97 13.94 -1.58
N ASN A 573 19.88 14.75 -2.12
CA ASN A 573 20.13 14.86 -3.55
C ASN A 573 21.32 13.99 -3.93
N SER A 574 21.13 13.04 -4.87
CA SER A 574 22.21 12.17 -5.35
C SER A 574 23.32 12.90 -6.09
N ILE A 575 23.03 14.11 -6.58
CA ILE A 575 24.02 14.92 -7.28
C ILE A 575 25.15 15.34 -6.32
N ASP A 576 24.84 15.55 -5.03
CA ASP A 576 25.78 16.14 -4.08
C ASP A 576 26.71 15.08 -3.44
N PHE A 577 26.24 13.83 -3.29
CA PHE A 577 27.02 12.75 -2.67
C PHE A 577 26.44 11.36 -2.95
N LEU A 578 27.31 10.35 -2.95
CA LEU A 578 26.94 8.94 -2.91
C LEU A 578 26.61 8.51 -1.48
N THR A 579 25.52 7.78 -1.33
CA THR A 579 25.11 7.20 -0.06
C THR A 579 25.08 5.70 -0.15
N GLN A 580 25.66 5.02 0.84
CA GLN A 580 25.54 3.59 1.03
C GLN A 580 24.79 3.33 2.34
N LEU A 581 23.68 2.60 2.26
CA LEU A 581 22.93 2.19 3.44
C LEU A 581 23.59 0.95 4.05
N ASP A 582 24.25 1.11 5.20
CA ASP A 582 24.95 0.02 5.88
C ASP A 582 23.99 -0.87 6.66
N VAL A 583 23.17 -0.26 7.52
CA VAL A 583 22.28 -0.99 8.44
C VAL A 583 20.94 -0.27 8.52
N ARG A 584 19.86 -1.05 8.48
CA ARG A 584 18.51 -0.59 8.77
C ARG A 584 17.81 -1.57 9.70
N THR A 585 17.41 -1.09 10.86
CA THR A 585 16.57 -1.83 11.80
C THR A 585 15.23 -1.11 11.99
N ASN A 586 14.39 -1.62 12.89
CA ASN A 586 13.16 -0.92 13.28
C ASN A 586 13.41 0.35 14.10
N TYR A 587 14.63 0.54 14.61
CA TYR A 587 14.98 1.62 15.54
C TYR A 587 16.15 2.46 15.05
N SER A 588 16.99 1.94 14.16
CA SER A 588 18.24 2.56 13.74
C SER A 588 18.46 2.52 12.24
N LEU A 589 19.23 3.49 11.77
CA LEU A 589 19.68 3.62 10.39
C LEU A 589 21.14 4.08 10.39
N ASP A 590 22.00 3.34 9.73
CA ASP A 590 23.39 3.71 9.50
C ASP A 590 23.61 3.95 8.01
N VAL A 591 24.10 5.15 7.67
CA VAL A 591 24.35 5.57 6.30
C VAL A 591 25.79 6.07 6.17
N ASP A 592 26.54 5.48 5.26
CA ASP A 592 27.84 5.99 4.83
C ASP A 592 27.61 6.98 3.67
N ILE A 593 28.22 8.16 3.76
CA ILE A 593 28.12 9.26 2.81
C ILE A 593 29.50 9.59 2.27
N HIS A 594 29.61 9.58 0.95
CA HIS A 594 30.80 9.90 0.18
C HIS A 594 30.52 11.12 -0.70
N ILE A 595 31.21 12.22 -0.46
CA ILE A 595 30.96 13.47 -1.18
C ILE A 595 31.47 13.36 -2.62
N ASN A 596 30.59 13.65 -3.58
CA ASN A 596 30.92 13.76 -5.00
C ASN A 596 31.21 15.23 -5.30
N ILE A 597 32.38 15.73 -4.94
CA ILE A 597 32.81 17.08 -5.34
C ILE A 597 34.12 17.01 -6.11
#